data_AF-A0A365TBG1-F1
#
_entry.id   AF-A0A365TBG1-F1
#
_cell.length_a   1.000
_cell.length_b   1.000
_cell.length_c   1.000
_cell.angle_alpha   90.00
_cell.angle_beta   90.00
_cell.angle_gamma   90.00
#
_symmetry.space_group_name_H-M   'P 1'
#
loop_
_entity.id
_entity.type
_entity.pdbx_description
1 polymer ?
#
loop_
_entity_poly.entity_id
_entity_poly.type
_entity_poly.pdbx_seq_one_letter_code
_entity_poly.pdbx_strand_id
1 'polypeptide(L)'
;MATNNSDVRAQMTSLKENIMTGVSYMIPFVTIGGIFLALGYAWSGFFGVGTESVFDATGSTGWFLAQMGTAGLGIMVPILGGYIAYAIADRPGLAPGFLLSYVIQQSTVVKSAGNALGLPAGEAAAGYLGALVAGLLAGYVARWIKNWNVPGAVKPMMPVLIVPLFTTALLFPFVIFVVGVPVAMANAVLTDWLTGLRGGQALVVGAVLGAMMAFDMGGPVNKVAYTFALGLVGQSNGAITGPMAAVMIAGMTPPLGMALSNFVAPHKYAEEMYEQAKSSTVLGLSFITEGAIPYAAADPFRVIPCLMAGSASAGAAAMALGVGIKAPHGGIFLFWISNRPLLFLACLGLGTLVTAGAITLVKPDFEEQVQRDDEPAAVTTD
;
A
#
# COMPACT_ATOMS: atom_id res chain seq x y z
N MET A 1 33.83 -12.37 12.38
CA MET A 1 33.19 -11.55 11.33
C MET A 1 31.92 -12.18 10.74
N ALA A 2 31.76 -13.51 10.68
CA ALA A 2 30.54 -14.15 10.17
C ALA A 2 29.29 -14.02 11.07
N THR A 3 29.46 -13.95 12.40
CA THR A 3 28.35 -13.83 13.39
C THR A 3 27.64 -12.48 13.35
N ASN A 4 28.35 -11.40 13.03
CA ASN A 4 27.74 -10.06 13.00
C ASN A 4 26.78 -9.89 11.80
N ASN A 5 27.07 -10.57 10.68
CA ASN A 5 26.22 -10.49 9.49
C ASN A 5 24.91 -11.30 9.63
N SER A 6 24.90 -12.39 10.40
CA SER A 6 23.66 -13.15 10.66
C SER A 6 22.71 -12.38 11.56
N ASP A 7 23.24 -11.72 12.59
CA ASP A 7 22.43 -10.99 13.58
C ASP A 7 21.83 -9.72 12.99
N VAL A 8 22.60 -8.98 12.18
CA VAL A 8 22.10 -7.80 11.45
C VAL A 8 21.01 -8.22 10.46
N ARG A 9 21.19 -9.32 9.72
CA ARG A 9 20.16 -9.84 8.81
C ARG A 9 18.89 -10.23 9.56
N ALA A 10 19.01 -10.91 10.70
CA ALA A 10 17.87 -11.29 11.53
C ALA A 10 17.11 -10.06 12.05
N GLN A 11 17.83 -9.03 12.51
CA GLN A 11 17.22 -7.77 12.95
C GLN A 11 16.51 -7.02 11.82
N MET A 12 17.11 -6.96 10.62
CA MET A 12 16.49 -6.36 9.45
C MET A 12 15.23 -7.10 9.02
N THR A 13 15.26 -8.45 9.04
CA THR A 13 14.08 -9.27 8.73
C THR A 13 12.97 -9.02 9.74
N SER A 14 13.29 -9.04 11.05
CA SER A 14 12.30 -8.77 12.10
C SER A 14 11.71 -7.36 11.98
N LEU A 15 12.53 -6.34 11.70
CA LEU A 15 12.06 -4.98 11.50
C LEU A 15 11.09 -4.89 10.31
N LYS A 16 11.45 -5.52 9.18
CA LYS A 16 10.58 -5.61 8.00
C LYS A 16 9.27 -6.28 8.35
N GLU A 17 9.30 -7.43 9.02
CA GLU A 17 8.09 -8.16 9.44
C GLU A 17 7.19 -7.30 10.32
N ASN A 18 7.74 -6.60 11.32
CA ASN A 18 6.97 -5.71 12.20
C ASN A 18 6.25 -4.60 11.43
N ILE A 19 6.94 -3.97 10.47
CA ILE A 19 6.35 -2.94 9.60
C ILE A 19 5.25 -3.56 8.72
N MET A 20 5.53 -4.73 8.12
CA MET A 20 4.58 -5.42 7.25
C MET A 20 3.33 -5.90 8.00
N THR A 21 3.45 -6.24 9.28
CA THR A 21 2.30 -6.52 10.15
C THR A 21 1.41 -5.29 10.26
N GLY A 22 1.97 -4.13 10.61
CA GLY A 22 1.22 -2.87 10.65
C GLY A 22 0.50 -2.55 9.35
N VAL A 23 1.21 -2.66 8.22
CA VAL A 23 0.64 -2.43 6.89
C VAL A 23 -0.53 -3.38 6.61
N SER A 24 -0.36 -4.68 6.90
CA SER A 24 -1.37 -5.69 6.59
C SER A 24 -2.64 -5.51 7.44
N TYR A 25 -2.51 -5.13 8.71
CA TYR A 25 -3.67 -4.83 9.56
C TYR A 25 -4.34 -3.49 9.22
N MET A 26 -3.62 -2.56 8.60
CA MET A 26 -4.17 -1.29 8.12
C MET A 26 -5.02 -1.45 6.85
N ILE A 27 -4.63 -2.31 5.90
CA ILE A 27 -5.28 -2.45 4.59
C ILE A 27 -6.81 -2.66 4.66
N PRO A 28 -7.37 -3.53 5.52
CA PRO A 28 -8.82 -3.70 5.61
C PRO A 28 -9.58 -2.40 5.92
N PHE A 29 -9.02 -1.52 6.76
CA PHE A 29 -9.59 -0.21 7.06
C PHE A 29 -9.56 0.73 5.85
N VAL A 30 -8.49 0.64 5.06
CA VAL A 30 -8.32 1.37 3.80
C VAL A 30 -9.33 0.90 2.76
N THR A 31 -9.56 -0.41 2.66
CA THR A 31 -10.56 -0.99 1.75
C THR A 31 -11.96 -0.49 2.10
N ILE A 32 -12.35 -0.56 3.39
CA ILE A 32 -13.64 -0.03 3.85
C ILE A 32 -13.71 1.48 3.60
N GLY A 33 -12.71 2.23 4.03
CA GLY A 33 -12.66 3.69 3.90
C GLY A 33 -12.75 4.15 2.44
N GLY A 34 -11.94 3.54 1.56
CA GLY A 34 -11.89 3.88 0.14
C GLY A 34 -13.17 3.54 -0.61
N ILE A 35 -13.75 2.36 -0.38
CA ILE A 35 -14.99 1.94 -1.06
C ILE A 35 -16.17 2.80 -0.60
N PHE A 36 -16.34 3.03 0.70
CA PHE A 36 -17.43 3.88 1.20
C PHE A 36 -17.30 5.33 0.73
N LEU A 37 -16.08 5.88 0.72
CA LEU A 37 -15.83 7.21 0.18
C LEU A 37 -16.18 7.29 -1.31
N ALA A 38 -15.79 6.28 -2.08
CA ALA A 38 -16.10 6.20 -3.51
C ALA A 38 -17.61 6.07 -3.78
N LEU A 39 -18.33 5.28 -2.98
CA LEU A 39 -19.78 5.19 -3.05
C LEU A 39 -20.46 6.52 -2.70
N GLY A 40 -19.93 7.25 -1.72
CA GLY A 40 -20.39 8.61 -1.39
C GLY A 40 -20.26 9.56 -2.58
N TYR A 41 -19.10 9.56 -3.25
CA TYR A 41 -18.91 10.34 -4.48
C TYR A 41 -19.81 9.89 -5.62
N ALA A 42 -19.93 8.59 -5.86
CA ALA A 42 -20.79 8.05 -6.91
C ALA A 42 -22.25 8.48 -6.68
N TRP A 43 -22.75 8.32 -5.45
CA TRP A 43 -24.11 8.72 -5.07
C TRP A 43 -24.35 10.20 -5.36
N SER A 44 -23.49 11.08 -4.85
CA SER A 44 -23.69 12.52 -5.07
C SER A 44 -23.54 12.95 -6.52
N GLY A 45 -22.73 12.24 -7.32
CA GLY A 45 -22.67 12.42 -8.77
C GLY A 45 -23.97 12.04 -9.48
N PHE A 46 -24.55 10.88 -9.17
CA PHE A 46 -25.78 10.39 -9.80
C PHE A 46 -27.03 11.19 -9.40
N PHE A 47 -27.12 11.62 -8.14
CA PHE A 47 -28.30 12.30 -7.60
C PHE A 47 -28.20 13.83 -7.62
N GLY A 48 -27.30 14.39 -8.43
CA GLY A 48 -27.27 15.82 -8.76
C GLY A 48 -26.76 16.74 -7.66
N VAL A 49 -26.19 16.20 -6.57
CA VAL A 49 -25.53 16.98 -5.53
C VAL A 49 -24.19 17.53 -6.05
N GLY A 50 -23.49 16.74 -6.88
CA GLY A 50 -22.13 17.00 -7.35
C GLY A 50 -21.10 16.21 -6.52
N THR A 51 -20.05 15.68 -7.15
CA THR A 51 -18.99 14.93 -6.44
C THR A 51 -18.17 15.83 -5.52
N GLU A 52 -17.99 17.10 -5.89
CA GLU A 52 -17.20 18.06 -5.12
C GLU A 52 -17.89 18.56 -3.86
N SER A 53 -19.21 18.53 -3.82
CA SER A 53 -20.09 19.02 -2.74
C SER A 53 -20.59 17.91 -1.81
N VAL A 54 -20.07 16.68 -1.94
CA VAL A 54 -20.40 15.54 -1.06
C VAL A 54 -20.34 15.92 0.42
N PHE A 55 -19.31 16.67 0.82
CA PHE A 55 -19.08 17.04 2.20
C PHE A 55 -19.92 18.24 2.66
N ASP A 56 -20.42 19.04 1.71
CA ASP A 56 -21.29 20.19 1.99
C ASP A 56 -22.77 19.77 2.10
N ALA A 57 -23.15 18.67 1.46
CA ALA A 57 -24.51 18.13 1.48
C ALA A 57 -24.82 17.32 2.75
N THR A 58 -24.65 17.94 3.91
CA THR A 58 -24.87 17.32 5.22
C THR A 58 -26.26 16.69 5.33
N GLY A 59 -26.33 15.45 5.85
CA GLY A 59 -27.58 14.71 6.00
C GLY A 59 -28.03 13.93 4.76
N SER A 60 -27.35 14.08 3.61
CA SER A 60 -27.59 13.23 2.44
C SER A 60 -26.98 11.83 2.61
N THR A 61 -27.50 10.85 1.87
CA THR A 61 -26.93 9.49 1.83
C THR A 61 -25.46 9.50 1.38
N GLY A 62 -25.13 10.29 0.36
CA GLY A 62 -23.76 10.44 -0.13
C GLY A 62 -22.81 10.99 0.94
N TRP A 63 -23.28 11.94 1.75
CA TRP A 63 -22.53 12.46 2.90
C TRP A 63 -22.28 11.38 3.96
N PHE A 64 -23.30 10.62 4.38
CA PHE A 64 -23.12 9.54 5.36
C PHE A 64 -22.12 8.47 4.90
N LEU A 65 -22.19 8.09 3.62
CA LEU A 65 -21.23 7.16 3.01
C LEU A 65 -19.80 7.74 3.02
N ALA A 66 -19.65 9.02 2.65
CA ALA A 66 -18.35 9.70 2.67
C ALA A 66 -17.79 9.89 4.09
N GLN A 67 -18.65 10.08 5.10
CA GLN A 67 -18.22 10.12 6.51
C GLN A 67 -17.66 8.79 6.98
N MET A 68 -18.32 7.67 6.65
CA MET A 68 -17.78 6.33 6.93
C MET A 68 -16.44 6.11 6.22
N GLY A 69 -16.36 6.57 4.97
CA GLY A 69 -15.13 6.52 4.19
C GLY A 69 -13.98 7.29 4.84
N THR A 70 -14.26 8.53 5.25
CA THR A 70 -13.32 9.43 5.93
C THR A 70 -12.88 8.87 7.27
N ALA A 71 -13.79 8.28 8.04
CA ALA A 71 -13.46 7.63 9.31
C ALA A 71 -12.48 6.47 9.10
N GLY A 72 -12.74 5.59 8.13
CA GLY A 72 -11.86 4.46 7.80
C GLY A 72 -10.44 4.89 7.38
N LEU A 73 -10.35 5.90 6.49
CA LEU A 73 -9.05 6.46 6.06
C LEU A 73 -8.36 7.23 7.19
N GLY A 74 -9.11 7.89 8.08
CA GLY A 74 -8.56 8.64 9.20
C GLY A 74 -7.93 7.75 10.27
N ILE A 75 -8.47 6.55 10.51
CA ILE A 75 -7.94 5.60 11.50
C ILE A 75 -6.89 4.64 10.95
N MET A 76 -6.61 4.65 9.65
CA MET A 76 -5.60 3.77 9.05
C MET A 76 -4.19 4.03 9.62
N VAL A 77 -3.83 5.31 9.83
CA VAL A 77 -2.51 5.72 10.34
C VAL A 77 -2.31 5.30 11.81
N PRO A 78 -3.29 5.45 12.72
CA PRO A 78 -3.25 4.89 14.07
C PRO A 78 -3.17 3.36 14.09
N ILE A 79 -3.92 2.69 13.22
CA ILE A 79 -3.89 1.23 13.11
C ILE A 79 -2.50 0.76 12.68
N LEU A 80 -1.88 1.40 11.69
CA LEU A 80 -0.50 1.11 11.28
C LEU A 80 0.45 1.13 12.48
N GLY A 81 0.55 2.26 13.17
CA GLY A 81 1.51 2.40 14.27
C GLY A 81 1.19 1.51 15.48
N GLY A 82 -0.10 1.31 15.77
CA GLY A 82 -0.56 0.38 16.80
C GLY A 82 -0.16 -1.07 16.50
N TYR A 83 -0.35 -1.53 15.27
CA TYR A 83 0.00 -2.91 14.90
C TYR A 83 1.49 -3.15 14.67
N ILE A 84 2.26 -2.10 14.34
CA ILE A 84 3.74 -2.15 14.40
C ILE A 84 4.19 -2.35 15.85
N ALA A 85 3.66 -1.55 16.78
CA ALA A 85 4.00 -1.68 18.19
C ALA A 85 3.56 -3.04 18.76
N TYR A 86 2.39 -3.52 18.34
CA TYR A 86 1.89 -4.86 18.66
C TYR A 86 2.82 -5.96 18.15
N ALA A 87 3.32 -5.88 16.93
CA ALA A 87 4.23 -6.88 16.39
C ALA A 87 5.54 -7.01 17.22
N ILE A 88 5.97 -5.92 17.87
CA ILE A 88 7.18 -5.90 18.69
C ILE A 88 6.93 -6.29 20.15
N ALA A 89 5.83 -5.83 20.75
CA ALA A 89 5.59 -5.92 22.20
C ALA A 89 4.33 -6.71 22.61
N ASP A 90 3.59 -7.25 21.64
CA ASP A 90 2.24 -7.82 21.76
C ASP A 90 1.19 -6.77 22.21
N ARG A 91 0.07 -7.25 22.77
CA ARG A 91 -1.06 -6.45 23.26
C ARG A 91 -0.67 -5.20 24.07
N PRO A 92 0.34 -5.22 24.97
CA PRO A 92 0.72 -4.04 25.75
C PRO A 92 1.23 -2.86 24.92
N GLY A 93 1.81 -3.10 23.73
CA GLY A 93 2.31 -2.06 22.84
C GLY A 93 1.24 -1.42 21.95
N LEU A 94 0.09 -2.08 21.80
CA LEU A 94 -0.96 -1.66 20.86
C LEU A 94 -1.50 -0.26 21.14
N ALA A 95 -1.95 0.00 22.38
CA ALA A 95 -2.55 1.28 22.75
C ALA A 95 -1.54 2.45 22.67
N PRO A 96 -0.29 2.34 23.18
CA PRO A 96 0.73 3.37 22.98
C PRO A 96 1.01 3.66 21.51
N GLY A 97 1.23 2.62 20.70
CA GLY A 97 1.51 2.78 19.27
C GLY A 97 0.37 3.48 18.53
N PHE A 98 -0.88 3.10 18.84
CA PHE A 98 -2.07 3.69 18.25
C PHE A 98 -2.23 5.17 18.64
N LEU A 99 -2.19 5.50 19.93
CA LEU A 99 -2.42 6.86 20.42
C LEU A 99 -1.32 7.82 20.00
N LEU A 100 -0.05 7.41 20.07
CA LEU A 100 1.07 8.24 19.62
C LEU A 100 0.98 8.52 18.12
N SER A 101 0.60 7.51 17.32
CA SER A 101 0.41 7.68 15.88
C SER A 101 -0.80 8.55 15.53
N TYR A 102 -1.88 8.44 16.30
CA TYR A 102 -3.05 9.31 16.14
C TYR A 102 -2.73 10.77 16.42
N VAL A 103 -1.99 11.04 17.51
CA VAL A 103 -1.66 12.41 17.93
C VAL A 103 -0.74 13.10 16.93
N ILE A 104 0.29 12.43 16.42
CA ILE A 104 1.21 13.04 15.43
C ILE A 104 0.60 13.21 14.04
N GLN A 105 -0.50 12.51 13.75
CA GLN A 105 -1.28 12.77 12.54
C GLN A 105 -2.07 14.08 12.64
N GLN A 106 -2.32 14.60 13.85
CA GLN A 106 -3.05 15.86 14.03
C GLN A 106 -2.13 17.03 13.70
N SER A 107 -2.37 17.70 12.58
CA SER A 107 -1.62 18.89 12.15
C SER A 107 -1.57 19.97 13.24
N THR A 108 -2.70 20.22 13.91
CA THR A 108 -2.79 21.20 15.02
C THR A 108 -1.79 20.91 16.15
N VAL A 109 -1.58 19.65 16.52
CA VAL A 109 -0.67 19.26 17.60
C VAL A 109 0.77 19.50 17.17
N VAL A 110 1.16 19.00 15.99
CA VAL A 110 2.54 19.12 15.49
C VAL A 110 2.90 20.57 15.19
N LYS A 111 1.96 21.34 14.64
CA LYS A 111 2.13 22.78 14.40
C LYS A 111 2.34 23.55 15.71
N SER A 112 1.54 23.23 16.74
CA SER A 112 1.69 23.84 18.06
C SER A 112 3.04 23.50 18.70
N ALA A 113 3.51 22.26 18.51
CA ALA A 113 4.84 21.84 18.96
C ALA A 113 5.96 22.56 18.22
N GLY A 114 5.85 22.73 16.90
CA GLY A 114 6.80 23.52 16.10
C GLY A 114 6.88 24.97 16.58
N ASN A 115 5.72 25.61 16.80
CA ASN A 115 5.65 26.97 17.33
C ASN A 115 6.33 27.09 18.70
N ALA A 116 6.13 26.11 19.59
CA ALA A 116 6.79 26.08 20.90
C ALA A 116 8.32 25.93 20.80
N LEU A 117 8.82 25.28 19.75
CA LEU A 117 10.25 25.12 19.47
C LEU A 117 10.84 26.28 18.63
N GLY A 118 10.03 27.26 18.21
CA GLY A 118 10.45 28.30 17.28
C GLY A 118 10.76 27.77 15.87
N LEU A 119 10.22 26.62 15.50
CA LEU A 119 10.43 25.96 14.21
C LEU A 119 9.19 26.08 13.31
N PRO A 120 9.36 26.33 12.00
CA PRO A 120 8.25 26.37 11.06
C PRO A 120 7.79 24.93 10.77
N ALA A 121 6.83 24.42 11.55
CA ALA A 121 6.23 23.11 11.29
C ALA A 121 5.30 23.09 10.05
N GLY A 122 5.00 24.26 9.47
CA GLY A 122 4.05 24.39 8.37
C GLY A 122 2.63 23.95 8.79
N GLU A 123 1.76 23.70 7.82
CA GLU A 123 0.47 23.06 8.11
C GLU A 123 0.61 21.53 8.19
N ALA A 124 1.62 20.95 7.53
CA ALA A 124 1.77 19.51 7.37
C ALA A 124 1.79 18.75 8.70
N ALA A 125 1.10 17.61 8.75
CA ALA A 125 1.25 16.66 9.84
C ALA A 125 2.41 15.70 9.57
N ALA A 126 2.90 15.03 10.62
CA ALA A 126 3.85 13.93 10.47
C ALA A 126 3.21 12.72 9.74
N GLY A 127 1.89 12.57 9.89
CA GLY A 127 1.06 11.65 9.11
C GLY A 127 1.56 10.20 9.12
N TYR A 128 1.49 9.55 7.95
CA TYR A 128 1.89 8.17 7.76
C TYR A 128 3.36 7.91 8.15
N LEU A 129 4.29 8.78 7.75
CA LEU A 129 5.73 8.65 8.06
C LEU A 129 5.98 8.75 9.56
N GLY A 130 5.31 9.69 10.23
CA GLY A 130 5.35 9.81 11.68
C GLY A 130 4.89 8.53 12.37
N ALA A 131 3.78 7.93 11.91
CA ALA A 131 3.22 6.73 12.52
C ALA A 131 4.11 5.49 12.39
N LEU A 132 4.87 5.36 11.30
CA LEU A 132 5.90 4.32 11.19
C LEU A 132 6.93 4.45 12.30
N VAL A 133 7.48 5.65 12.50
CA VAL A 133 8.51 5.91 13.52
C VAL A 133 7.92 5.76 14.93
N ALA A 134 6.75 6.35 15.18
CA ALA A 134 6.08 6.29 16.48
C ALA A 134 5.68 4.86 16.86
N GLY A 135 5.18 4.06 15.91
CA GLY A 135 4.85 2.65 16.13
C GLY A 135 6.08 1.82 16.49
N LEU A 136 7.20 2.01 15.79
CA LEU A 136 8.46 1.33 16.11
C LEU A 136 8.98 1.72 17.50
N LEU A 137 9.03 3.03 17.81
CA LEU A 137 9.46 3.54 19.12
C LEU A 137 8.56 2.99 20.24
N ALA A 138 7.24 3.07 20.05
CA ALA A 138 6.27 2.54 21.02
C ALA A 138 6.46 1.05 21.24
N GLY A 139 6.67 0.26 20.18
CA GLY A 139 6.94 -1.18 20.29
C GLY A 139 8.20 -1.48 21.10
N TYR A 140 9.33 -0.85 20.77
CA TYR A 140 10.59 -1.12 21.47
C TYR A 140 10.57 -0.65 22.93
N VAL A 141 9.99 0.52 23.22
CA VAL A 141 9.85 1.02 24.59
C VAL A 141 8.87 0.18 25.39
N ALA A 142 7.73 -0.21 24.81
CA ALA A 142 6.77 -1.10 25.47
C ALA A 142 7.41 -2.45 25.79
N ARG A 143 8.19 -3.03 24.86
CA ARG A 143 8.93 -4.27 25.09
C ARG A 143 9.98 -4.11 26.18
N TRP A 144 10.68 -2.98 26.23
CA TRP A 144 11.64 -2.69 27.29
C TRP A 144 10.98 -2.64 28.67
N ILE A 145 9.87 -1.91 28.81
CA ILE A 145 9.12 -1.81 30.07
C ILE A 145 8.50 -3.15 30.46
N LYS A 146 7.98 -3.91 29.49
CA LYS A 146 7.41 -5.25 29.69
C LYS A 146 8.41 -6.23 30.33
N ASN A 147 9.70 -6.03 30.07
CA ASN A 147 10.78 -6.88 30.57
C ASN A 147 11.37 -6.40 31.92
N TRP A 148 10.80 -5.38 32.56
CA TRP A 148 11.24 -4.95 33.89
C TRP A 148 10.97 -6.02 34.93
N ASN A 149 11.95 -6.24 35.81
CA ASN A 149 11.81 -7.16 36.93
C ASN A 149 11.01 -6.48 38.05
N VAL A 150 9.74 -6.86 38.22
CA VAL A 150 8.82 -6.28 39.20
C VAL A 150 8.33 -7.32 40.21
N PRO A 151 7.95 -6.91 41.43
CA PRO A 151 7.36 -7.82 42.43
C PRO A 151 6.12 -8.54 41.90
N GLY A 152 5.85 -9.75 42.42
CA GLY A 152 4.72 -10.59 41.97
C GLY A 152 3.36 -9.88 41.99
N ALA A 153 3.14 -8.99 42.97
CA ALA A 153 1.91 -8.20 43.09
C ALA A 153 1.69 -7.22 41.90
N VAL A 154 2.76 -6.83 41.21
CA VAL A 154 2.74 -5.83 40.13
C VAL A 154 2.63 -6.48 38.75
N LYS A 155 3.08 -7.75 38.61
CA LYS A 155 3.08 -8.47 37.33
C LYS A 155 1.73 -8.44 36.58
N PRO A 156 0.56 -8.60 37.23
CA PRO A 156 -0.73 -8.54 36.54
C PRO A 156 -1.04 -7.15 35.96
N MET A 157 -0.53 -6.09 36.59
CA MET A 157 -0.74 -4.70 36.15
C MET A 157 0.20 -4.30 35.01
N MET A 158 1.27 -5.07 34.75
CA MET A 158 2.24 -4.77 33.71
C MET A 158 1.61 -4.58 32.32
N PRO A 159 0.92 -5.59 31.75
CA PRO A 159 0.38 -5.48 30.40
C PRO A 159 -0.84 -4.54 30.28
N VAL A 160 -1.58 -4.33 31.37
CA VAL A 160 -2.86 -3.60 31.36
C VAL A 160 -2.68 -2.11 31.64
N LEU A 161 -1.81 -1.76 32.59
CA LEU A 161 -1.67 -0.39 33.08
C LEU A 161 -0.25 0.14 32.89
N ILE A 162 0.76 -0.56 33.41
CA ILE A 162 2.11 0.00 33.53
C ILE A 162 2.75 0.16 32.17
N VAL A 163 2.81 -0.91 31.36
CA VAL A 163 3.43 -0.83 30.03
C VAL A 163 2.72 0.20 29.15
N PRO A 164 1.38 0.19 28.99
CA PRO A 164 0.72 1.19 28.15
C PRO A 164 0.90 2.63 28.64
N LEU A 165 0.73 2.87 29.95
CA LEU A 165 0.79 4.22 30.53
C LEU A 165 2.21 4.79 30.46
N PHE A 166 3.21 4.03 30.94
CA PHE A 166 4.58 4.52 30.98
C PHE A 166 5.20 4.64 29.59
N THR A 167 4.89 3.73 28.66
CA THR A 167 5.34 3.87 27.26
C THR A 167 4.83 5.17 26.67
N THR A 168 3.53 5.45 26.83
CA THR A 168 2.90 6.66 26.30
C THR A 168 3.46 7.90 26.99
N ALA A 169 3.52 7.92 28.32
CA ALA A 169 4.02 9.07 29.08
C ALA A 169 5.48 9.41 28.75
N LEU A 170 6.32 8.40 28.58
CA LEU A 170 7.73 8.58 28.24
C LEU A 170 7.89 9.09 26.80
N LEU A 171 7.17 8.50 25.85
CA LEU A 171 7.34 8.81 24.42
C LEU A 171 6.54 10.00 23.94
N PHE A 172 5.41 10.34 24.58
CA PHE A 172 4.54 11.44 24.13
C PHE A 172 5.28 12.76 23.87
N PRO A 173 6.06 13.31 24.82
CA PRO A 173 6.81 14.54 24.53
C PRO A 173 7.86 14.34 23.43
N PHE A 174 8.57 13.20 23.44
CA PHE A 174 9.59 12.91 22.44
C PHE A 174 9.02 12.80 21.02
N VAL A 175 7.91 12.07 20.86
CA VAL A 175 7.26 11.81 19.59
C VAL A 175 6.64 13.09 19.02
N ILE A 176 6.16 14.01 19.85
CA ILE A 176 5.64 15.30 19.37
C ILE A 176 6.77 16.27 19.00
N PHE A 177 7.69 16.53 19.93
CA PHE A 177 8.68 17.60 19.77
C PHE A 177 9.90 17.18 18.93
N VAL A 178 10.38 15.94 19.09
CA VAL A 178 11.62 15.48 18.44
C VAL A 178 11.32 14.76 17.13
N VAL A 179 10.24 13.97 17.07
CA VAL A 179 9.89 13.22 15.85
C VAL A 179 8.88 13.99 14.99
N GLY A 180 7.80 14.47 15.59
CA GLY A 180 6.66 15.04 14.87
C GLY A 180 7.06 16.24 14.00
N VAL A 181 7.76 17.22 14.57
CA VAL A 181 8.14 18.45 13.87
C VAL A 181 9.09 18.18 12.69
N PRO A 182 10.23 17.47 12.83
CA PRO A 182 11.09 17.18 11.68
C PRO A 182 10.42 16.35 10.60
N VAL A 183 9.57 15.37 10.97
CA VAL A 183 8.85 14.55 9.99
C VAL A 183 7.80 15.38 9.26
N ALA A 184 7.09 16.28 9.94
CA ALA A 184 6.16 17.21 9.28
C ALA A 184 6.88 18.12 8.28
N MET A 185 8.05 18.65 8.63
CA MET A 185 8.88 19.44 7.70
C MET A 185 9.32 18.62 6.48
N ALA A 186 9.78 17.39 6.70
CA ALA A 186 10.15 16.48 5.62
C ALA A 186 8.95 16.16 4.72
N ASN A 187 7.76 15.97 5.31
CA ASN A 187 6.54 15.72 4.58
C ASN A 187 6.08 16.94 3.77
N ALA A 188 6.26 18.16 4.29
CA ALA A 188 6.02 19.40 3.55
C ALA A 188 6.94 19.50 2.32
N VAL A 189 8.25 19.26 2.48
CA VAL A 189 9.20 19.25 1.36
C VAL A 189 8.84 18.18 0.31
N LEU A 190 8.48 16.98 0.77
CA LEU A 190 8.03 15.90 -0.11
C LEU A 190 6.77 16.31 -0.89
N THR A 191 5.81 16.95 -0.21
CA THR A 191 4.56 17.42 -0.80
C THR A 191 4.81 18.52 -1.84
N ASP A 192 5.66 19.49 -1.53
CA ASP A 192 6.04 20.55 -2.46
C ASP A 192 6.76 19.98 -3.68
N TRP A 193 7.66 19.02 -3.48
CA TRP A 193 8.34 18.34 -4.59
C TRP A 193 7.37 17.58 -5.49
N LEU A 194 6.47 16.78 -4.91
CA LEU A 194 5.51 15.97 -5.65
C LEU A 194 4.47 16.81 -6.40
N THR A 195 3.96 17.88 -5.78
CA THR A 195 3.00 18.80 -6.41
C THR A 195 3.65 19.68 -7.48
N GLY A 196 4.95 19.95 -7.34
CA GLY A 196 5.76 20.67 -8.31
C GLY A 196 6.20 19.84 -9.52
N LEU A 197 5.99 18.52 -9.55
CA LEU A 197 6.42 17.67 -10.66
C LEU A 197 5.81 18.11 -11.99
N ARG A 198 6.66 18.34 -12.99
CA ARG A 198 6.26 18.66 -14.37
C ARG A 198 6.94 17.70 -15.35
N GLY A 199 6.24 17.38 -16.45
CA GLY A 199 6.78 16.66 -17.59
C GLY A 199 7.54 15.37 -17.21
N GLY A 200 8.83 15.30 -17.55
CA GLY A 200 9.67 14.11 -17.38
C GLY A 200 9.85 13.63 -15.93
N GLN A 201 9.76 14.51 -14.92
CA GLN A 201 9.92 14.10 -13.52
C GLN A 201 8.71 13.27 -13.04
N ALA A 202 7.50 13.68 -13.42
CA ALA A 202 6.27 12.95 -13.14
C ALA A 202 6.30 11.57 -13.79
N LEU A 203 6.83 11.48 -15.02
CA LEU A 203 7.01 10.24 -15.76
C LEU A 203 7.92 9.27 -14.99
N VAL A 204 9.07 9.72 -14.51
CA VAL A 204 10.03 8.87 -13.75
C VAL A 204 9.41 8.38 -12.45
N VAL A 205 8.78 9.26 -11.66
CA VAL A 205 8.13 8.86 -10.40
C VAL A 205 7.03 7.84 -10.67
N GLY A 206 6.19 8.07 -11.68
CA GLY A 206 5.15 7.13 -12.09
C GLY A 206 5.71 5.78 -12.56
N ALA A 207 6.82 5.79 -13.31
CA ALA A 207 7.48 4.58 -13.79
C ALA A 207 8.01 3.72 -12.62
N VAL A 208 8.67 4.37 -11.65
CA VAL A 208 9.21 3.68 -10.47
C VAL A 208 8.09 3.09 -9.63
N LEU A 209 7.06 3.88 -9.30
CA LEU A 209 5.91 3.39 -8.54
C LEU A 209 5.19 2.25 -9.28
N GLY A 210 5.03 2.37 -10.60
CA GLY A 210 4.42 1.34 -11.42
C GLY A 210 5.23 0.04 -11.44
N ALA A 211 6.55 0.12 -11.65
CA ALA A 211 7.44 -1.04 -11.61
C ALA A 211 7.38 -1.76 -10.26
N MET A 212 7.39 -1.01 -9.15
CA MET A 212 7.30 -1.56 -7.80
C MET A 212 5.99 -2.32 -7.56
N MET A 213 4.87 -1.86 -8.12
CA MET A 213 3.58 -2.57 -8.01
C MET A 213 3.61 -3.95 -8.67
N ALA A 214 4.35 -4.12 -9.77
CA ALA A 214 4.44 -5.40 -10.47
C ALA A 214 5.52 -6.35 -9.95
N PHE A 215 6.50 -5.85 -9.20
CA PHE A 215 7.72 -6.60 -8.89
C PHE A 215 7.47 -7.94 -8.20
N ASP A 216 6.56 -7.97 -7.22
CA ASP A 216 6.26 -9.15 -6.40
C ASP A 216 4.76 -9.42 -6.22
N MET A 217 3.93 -8.88 -7.13
CA MET A 217 2.49 -9.15 -7.27
C MET A 217 1.70 -9.20 -5.94
N GLY A 218 1.87 -8.19 -5.08
CA GLY A 218 1.22 -8.12 -3.76
C GLY A 218 2.17 -8.39 -2.58
N GLY A 219 3.45 -8.67 -2.88
CA GLY A 219 4.51 -8.79 -1.89
C GLY A 219 4.94 -7.45 -1.25
N PRO A 220 6.05 -7.47 -0.49
CA PRO A 220 6.54 -6.30 0.23
C PRO A 220 6.83 -5.06 -0.63
N VAL A 221 7.38 -5.20 -1.85
CA VAL A 221 7.74 -4.08 -2.72
C VAL A 221 6.48 -3.39 -3.25
N ASN A 222 5.50 -4.18 -3.71
CA ASN A 222 4.17 -3.69 -4.08
C ASN A 222 3.51 -2.94 -2.90
N LYS A 223 3.48 -3.55 -1.72
CA LYS A 223 2.89 -2.93 -0.52
C LYS A 223 3.59 -1.63 -0.12
N VAL A 224 4.91 -1.51 -0.29
CA VAL A 224 5.63 -0.25 -0.04
C VAL A 224 5.18 0.83 -1.02
N ALA A 225 5.08 0.55 -2.32
CA ALA A 225 4.60 1.52 -3.30
C ALA A 225 3.14 1.94 -3.04
N TYR A 226 2.27 0.97 -2.77
CA TYR A 226 0.87 1.22 -2.44
C TYR A 226 0.73 2.08 -1.18
N THR A 227 1.43 1.71 -0.09
CA THR A 227 1.34 2.44 1.18
C THR A 227 1.95 3.84 1.12
N PHE A 228 3.01 4.03 0.31
CA PHE A 228 3.53 5.36 0.01
C PHE A 228 2.45 6.24 -0.63
N ALA A 229 1.82 5.76 -1.72
CA ALA A 229 0.75 6.51 -2.38
C ALA A 229 -0.46 6.73 -1.47
N LEU A 230 -0.78 5.76 -0.61
CA LEU A 230 -1.86 5.86 0.36
C LEU A 230 -1.60 6.93 1.41
N GLY A 231 -0.37 6.99 1.94
CA GLY A 231 0.04 8.02 2.89
C GLY A 231 -0.10 9.43 2.31
N LEU A 232 0.08 9.58 0.99
CA LEU A 232 -0.06 10.86 0.29
C LEU A 232 -1.52 11.28 0.05
N VAL A 233 -2.43 10.33 -0.10
CA VAL A 233 -3.87 10.60 -0.23
C VAL A 233 -4.54 10.83 1.13
N GLY A 234 -4.08 10.15 2.17
CA GLY A 234 -4.58 10.31 3.54
C GLY A 234 -4.11 11.57 4.26
N GLN A 235 -3.40 12.48 3.59
CA GLN A 235 -2.93 13.72 4.18
C GLN A 235 -4.09 14.70 4.42
N SER A 236 -4.10 15.32 5.60
CA SER A 236 -5.14 16.26 6.03
C SER A 236 -5.13 17.60 5.28
N ASN A 237 -4.02 17.98 4.62
CA ASN A 237 -3.84 19.32 4.03
C ASN A 237 -3.75 19.34 2.49
N GLY A 238 -4.44 18.40 1.83
CA GLY A 238 -4.46 18.32 0.38
C GLY A 238 -3.93 16.97 -0.10
N ALA A 239 -4.86 16.09 -0.44
CA ALA A 239 -4.53 14.76 -0.96
C ALA A 239 -3.76 14.88 -2.28
N ILE A 240 -2.56 14.30 -2.34
CA ILE A 240 -1.82 14.15 -3.60
C ILE A 240 -2.31 12.88 -4.27
N THR A 241 -3.18 13.02 -5.26
CA THR A 241 -3.95 11.92 -5.84
C THR A 241 -3.26 11.21 -7.02
N GLY A 242 -2.24 11.84 -7.61
CA GLY A 242 -1.49 11.31 -8.76
C GLY A 242 -0.81 9.97 -8.48
N PRO A 243 0.06 9.88 -7.44
CA PRO A 243 0.72 8.64 -7.08
C PRO A 243 -0.25 7.50 -6.80
N MET A 244 -1.41 7.79 -6.19
CA MET A 244 -2.45 6.78 -5.95
C MET A 244 -3.05 6.26 -7.26
N ALA A 245 -3.38 7.14 -8.21
CA ALA A 245 -3.84 6.70 -9.52
C ALA A 245 -2.78 5.86 -10.25
N ALA A 246 -1.51 6.27 -10.17
CA ALA A 246 -0.40 5.54 -10.79
C ALA A 246 -0.28 4.11 -10.24
N VAL A 247 -0.25 3.93 -8.91
CA VAL A 247 -0.15 2.59 -8.32
C VAL A 247 -1.40 1.75 -8.57
N MET A 248 -2.59 2.37 -8.54
CA MET A 248 -3.85 1.66 -8.82
C MET A 248 -3.89 1.15 -10.26
N ILE A 249 -3.63 2.02 -11.23
CA ILE A 249 -3.59 1.65 -12.64
C ILE A 249 -2.51 0.58 -12.85
N ALA A 250 -1.30 0.82 -12.36
CA ALA A 250 -0.18 -0.09 -12.49
C ALA A 250 -0.49 -1.48 -11.92
N GLY A 251 -1.03 -1.60 -10.71
CA GLY A 251 -1.31 -2.90 -10.09
C GLY A 251 -2.42 -3.72 -10.77
N MET A 252 -3.25 -3.10 -11.61
CA MET A 252 -4.22 -3.83 -12.45
C MET A 252 -3.55 -4.43 -13.70
N THR A 253 -2.47 -3.83 -14.20
CA THR A 253 -1.88 -4.24 -15.49
C THR A 253 -1.25 -5.64 -15.52
N PRO A 254 -0.63 -6.19 -14.45
CA PRO A 254 0.00 -7.50 -14.53
C PRO A 254 -0.98 -8.64 -14.87
N PRO A 255 -2.06 -8.86 -14.11
CA PRO A 255 -3.01 -9.93 -14.42
C PRO A 255 -3.78 -9.68 -15.74
N LEU A 256 -4.09 -8.42 -16.08
CA LEU A 256 -4.74 -8.08 -17.34
C LEU A 256 -3.83 -8.36 -18.54
N GLY A 257 -2.56 -7.99 -18.45
CA GLY A 257 -1.58 -8.20 -19.52
C GLY A 257 -1.28 -9.69 -19.73
N MET A 258 -1.18 -10.46 -18.65
CA MET A 258 -1.03 -11.91 -18.73
C MET A 258 -2.26 -12.58 -19.36
N ALA A 259 -3.46 -12.19 -18.93
CA ALA A 259 -4.70 -12.71 -19.51
C ALA A 259 -4.79 -12.40 -21.01
N LEU A 260 -4.53 -11.15 -21.40
CA LEU A 260 -4.55 -10.73 -22.80
C LEU A 260 -3.51 -11.50 -23.63
N SER A 261 -2.30 -11.66 -23.12
CA SER A 261 -1.26 -12.44 -23.81
C SER A 261 -1.66 -13.90 -23.99
N ASN A 262 -2.28 -14.51 -22.99
CA ASN A 262 -2.77 -15.88 -23.07
C ASN A 262 -3.90 -16.02 -24.09
N PHE A 263 -4.86 -15.09 -24.13
CA PHE A 263 -5.93 -15.11 -25.12
C PHE A 263 -5.44 -14.92 -26.56
N VAL A 264 -4.40 -14.10 -26.77
CA VAL A 264 -3.86 -13.81 -28.11
C VAL A 264 -2.90 -14.89 -28.59
N ALA A 265 -2.09 -15.46 -27.69
CA ALA A 265 -1.09 -16.47 -28.02
C ALA A 265 -1.23 -17.71 -27.09
N PRO A 266 -2.35 -18.45 -27.15
CA PRO A 266 -2.64 -19.55 -26.23
C PRO A 266 -1.62 -20.69 -26.31
N HIS A 267 -1.04 -20.93 -27.50
CA HIS A 267 0.02 -21.93 -27.74
C HIS A 267 1.32 -21.70 -26.96
N LYS A 268 1.49 -20.53 -26.31
CA LYS A 268 2.63 -20.22 -25.44
C LYS A 268 2.42 -20.60 -23.98
N TYR A 269 1.25 -21.14 -23.64
CA TYR A 269 0.86 -21.46 -22.28
C TYR A 269 0.30 -22.89 -22.20
N ALA A 270 0.39 -23.49 -21.02
CA ALA A 270 -0.31 -24.74 -20.73
C ALA A 270 -1.83 -24.53 -20.82
N GLU A 271 -2.58 -25.56 -21.20
CA GLU A 271 -4.03 -25.46 -21.42
C GLU A 271 -4.78 -25.00 -20.15
N GLU A 272 -4.32 -25.41 -18.97
CA GLU A 272 -4.93 -25.04 -17.68
C GLU A 272 -4.80 -23.53 -17.40
N MET A 273 -3.82 -22.85 -18.01
CA MET A 273 -3.62 -21.41 -17.85
C MET A 273 -4.68 -20.58 -18.60
N TYR A 274 -5.49 -21.19 -19.46
CA TYR A 274 -6.58 -20.48 -20.15
C TYR A 274 -7.73 -20.13 -19.18
N GLU A 275 -8.13 -21.07 -18.32
CA GLU A 275 -9.13 -20.78 -17.27
C GLU A 275 -8.59 -19.75 -16.26
N GLN A 276 -7.28 -19.83 -15.99
CA GLN A 276 -6.59 -18.84 -15.18
C GLN A 276 -6.57 -17.45 -15.82
N ALA A 277 -6.52 -17.33 -17.16
CA ALA A 277 -6.57 -16.05 -17.85
C ALA A 277 -7.94 -15.36 -17.66
N LYS A 278 -9.04 -16.13 -17.68
CA LYS A 278 -10.39 -15.61 -17.37
C LYS A 278 -10.45 -15.08 -15.94
N SER A 279 -9.97 -15.86 -14.98
CA SER A 279 -9.90 -15.44 -13.57
C SER A 279 -9.03 -14.19 -13.40
N SER A 280 -7.85 -14.17 -14.02
CA SER A 280 -6.90 -13.05 -13.97
C SER A 280 -7.49 -11.77 -14.56
N THR A 281 -8.37 -11.86 -15.56
CA THR A 281 -9.10 -10.70 -16.08
C THR A 281 -9.94 -10.04 -15.00
N VAL A 282 -10.74 -10.82 -14.26
CA VAL A 282 -11.60 -10.33 -13.18
C VAL A 282 -10.78 -9.79 -12.01
N LEU A 283 -9.74 -10.52 -11.61
CA LEU A 283 -8.83 -10.10 -10.54
C LEU A 283 -8.12 -8.79 -10.90
N GLY A 284 -7.61 -8.68 -12.12
CA GLY A 284 -6.96 -7.48 -12.62
C GLY A 284 -7.87 -6.26 -12.66
N LEU A 285 -9.09 -6.41 -13.18
CA LEU A 285 -10.11 -5.36 -13.10
C LEU A 285 -10.43 -4.97 -11.65
N SER A 286 -10.30 -5.89 -10.71
CA SER A 286 -10.57 -5.66 -9.29
C SER A 286 -9.37 -5.10 -8.50
N PHE A 287 -8.26 -4.77 -9.17
CA PHE A 287 -7.00 -4.34 -8.53
C PHE A 287 -6.42 -5.40 -7.59
N ILE A 288 -6.48 -6.66 -8.03
CA ILE A 288 -5.85 -7.81 -7.37
C ILE A 288 -4.72 -8.28 -8.28
N THR A 289 -3.50 -7.82 -7.98
CA THR A 289 -2.29 -8.09 -8.80
C THR A 289 -1.89 -9.57 -8.76
N GLU A 290 -2.33 -10.29 -7.74
CA GLU A 290 -2.04 -11.71 -7.45
C GLU A 290 -2.48 -12.65 -8.58
N GLY A 291 -3.43 -12.24 -9.45
CA GLY A 291 -3.81 -13.01 -10.63
C GLY A 291 -2.63 -13.32 -11.57
N ALA A 292 -1.53 -12.54 -11.50
CA ALA A 292 -0.32 -12.80 -12.28
C ALA A 292 0.66 -13.81 -11.64
N ILE A 293 0.50 -14.16 -10.35
CA ILE A 293 1.43 -15.03 -9.62
C ILE A 293 1.66 -16.37 -10.33
N PRO A 294 0.62 -17.09 -10.79
CA PRO A 294 0.84 -18.41 -11.40
C PRO A 294 1.69 -18.35 -12.67
N TYR A 295 1.53 -17.30 -13.47
CA TYR A 295 2.36 -17.06 -14.64
C TYR A 295 3.81 -16.73 -14.26
N ALA A 296 3.99 -15.88 -13.24
CA ALA A 296 5.32 -15.54 -12.73
C ALA A 296 6.02 -16.74 -12.08
N ALA A 297 5.28 -17.63 -11.44
CA ALA A 297 5.84 -18.86 -10.87
C ALA A 297 6.33 -19.83 -11.95
N ALA A 298 5.62 -19.89 -13.09
CA ALA A 298 6.01 -20.76 -14.20
C ALA A 298 7.21 -20.24 -15.00
N ASP A 299 7.37 -18.92 -15.15
CA ASP A 299 8.49 -18.32 -15.91
C ASP A 299 8.92 -16.95 -15.34
N PRO A 300 9.56 -16.91 -14.16
CA PRO A 300 9.78 -15.67 -13.42
C PRO A 300 10.69 -14.69 -14.15
N PHE A 301 11.73 -15.19 -14.82
CA PHE A 301 12.74 -14.37 -15.47
C PHE A 301 12.21 -13.61 -16.69
N ARG A 302 11.20 -14.14 -17.39
CA ARG A 302 10.56 -13.45 -18.51
C ARG A 302 9.33 -12.66 -18.06
N VAL A 303 8.52 -13.25 -17.20
CA VAL A 303 7.24 -12.65 -16.80
C VAL A 303 7.48 -11.39 -15.98
N ILE A 304 8.22 -11.46 -14.87
CA ILE A 304 8.35 -10.32 -13.93
C ILE A 304 8.86 -9.05 -14.64
N PRO A 305 9.93 -9.08 -15.47
CA PRO A 305 10.36 -7.89 -16.20
C PRO A 305 9.30 -7.32 -17.15
N CYS A 306 8.50 -8.18 -17.80
CA CYS A 306 7.40 -7.74 -18.66
C CYS A 306 6.26 -7.09 -17.85
N LEU A 307 5.90 -7.67 -16.70
CA LEU A 307 4.92 -7.09 -15.77
C LEU A 307 5.37 -5.70 -15.31
N MET A 308 6.65 -5.58 -14.93
CA MET A 308 7.26 -4.33 -14.50
C MET A 308 7.26 -3.29 -15.61
N ALA A 309 7.60 -3.67 -16.85
CA ALA A 309 7.62 -2.76 -17.99
C ALA A 309 6.22 -2.17 -18.29
N GLY A 310 5.19 -3.01 -18.29
CA GLY A 310 3.81 -2.54 -18.52
C GLY A 310 3.29 -1.70 -17.36
N SER A 311 3.53 -2.11 -16.13
CA SER A 311 3.12 -1.34 -14.94
C SER A 311 3.84 -0.01 -14.83
N ALA A 312 5.13 0.03 -15.14
CA ALA A 312 5.92 1.27 -15.24
C ALA A 312 5.35 2.19 -16.31
N SER A 313 5.04 1.66 -17.51
CA SER A 313 4.44 2.45 -18.59
C SER A 313 3.09 3.05 -18.18
N ALA A 314 2.23 2.26 -17.54
CA ALA A 314 0.95 2.71 -17.02
C ALA A 314 1.09 3.82 -15.96
N GLY A 315 1.94 3.60 -14.95
CA GLY A 315 2.17 4.57 -13.88
C GLY A 315 2.81 5.86 -14.38
N ALA A 316 3.79 5.75 -15.28
CA ALA A 316 4.46 6.87 -15.92
C ALA A 316 3.48 7.73 -16.73
N ALA A 317 2.65 7.09 -17.56
CA ALA A 317 1.62 7.77 -18.34
C ALA A 317 0.58 8.45 -17.43
N ALA A 318 0.11 7.76 -16.39
CA ALA A 318 -0.85 8.31 -15.45
C ALA A 318 -0.35 9.59 -14.77
N MET A 319 0.89 9.57 -14.26
CA MET A 319 1.51 10.73 -13.63
C MET A 319 1.77 11.87 -14.62
N ALA A 320 2.32 11.56 -15.80
CA ALA A 320 2.61 12.57 -16.82
C ALA A 320 1.33 13.25 -17.35
N LEU A 321 0.23 12.50 -17.47
CA LEU A 321 -1.07 12.98 -17.92
C LEU A 321 -1.92 13.55 -16.78
N GLY A 322 -1.41 13.64 -15.56
CA GLY A 322 -2.12 14.23 -14.42
C GLY A 322 -3.40 13.50 -14.02
N VAL A 323 -3.42 12.17 -14.19
CA VAL A 323 -4.52 11.32 -13.70
C VAL A 323 -4.40 11.18 -12.19
N GLY A 324 -5.50 11.36 -11.47
CA GLY A 324 -5.56 11.33 -10.01
C GLY A 324 -6.86 10.75 -9.49
N ILE A 325 -6.78 10.00 -8.40
CA ILE A 325 -7.92 9.41 -7.69
C ILE A 325 -7.79 9.59 -6.18
N LYS A 326 -8.91 9.91 -5.52
CA LYS A 326 -8.97 10.12 -4.06
C LYS A 326 -9.27 8.84 -3.27
N ALA A 327 -9.92 7.86 -3.91
CA ALA A 327 -10.25 6.60 -3.27
C ALA A 327 -9.11 5.59 -3.51
N PRO A 328 -8.52 5.00 -2.46
CA PRO A 328 -7.33 4.16 -2.59
C PRO A 328 -7.62 2.69 -2.95
N HIS A 329 -8.87 2.30 -3.17
CA HIS A 329 -9.23 0.90 -3.39
C HIS A 329 -10.52 0.76 -4.19
N GLY A 330 -10.53 -0.10 -5.22
CA GLY A 330 -11.73 -0.44 -5.99
C GLY A 330 -11.51 -0.69 -7.49
N GLY A 331 -10.26 -0.71 -7.95
CA GLY A 331 -9.89 -1.10 -9.31
C GLY A 331 -10.59 -0.34 -10.42
N ILE A 332 -10.95 -1.04 -11.49
CA ILE A 332 -11.67 -0.48 -12.62
C ILE A 332 -12.99 0.13 -12.18
N PHE A 333 -13.61 -0.41 -11.12
CA PHE A 333 -14.90 0.06 -10.61
C PHE A 333 -14.84 1.46 -10.02
N LEU A 334 -13.68 2.13 -9.97
CA LEU A 334 -13.61 3.52 -9.50
C LEU A 334 -13.07 4.49 -10.56
N PHE A 335 -12.97 4.05 -11.83
CA PHE A 335 -12.41 4.90 -12.88
C PHE A 335 -13.19 6.21 -13.07
N TRP A 336 -14.50 6.23 -12.81
CA TRP A 336 -15.35 7.40 -13.03
C TRP A 336 -15.19 8.49 -11.96
N ILE A 337 -14.68 8.17 -10.78
CA ILE A 337 -14.34 9.17 -9.74
C ILE A 337 -12.91 9.71 -9.88
N SER A 338 -12.15 9.21 -10.86
CA SER A 338 -10.90 9.84 -11.29
C SER A 338 -11.18 11.25 -11.81
N ASN A 339 -10.22 12.16 -11.62
CA ASN A 339 -10.30 13.48 -12.23
C ASN A 339 -10.26 13.44 -13.77
N ARG A 340 -9.76 12.34 -14.36
CA ARG A 340 -9.63 12.13 -15.82
C ARG A 340 -9.99 10.68 -16.17
N PRO A 341 -11.27 10.29 -16.16
CA PRO A 341 -11.70 8.89 -16.32
C PRO A 341 -11.24 8.23 -17.61
N LEU A 342 -11.31 8.94 -18.74
CA LEU A 342 -10.88 8.39 -20.03
C LEU A 342 -9.37 8.17 -20.10
N LEU A 343 -8.57 9.08 -19.53
CA LEU A 343 -7.12 8.91 -19.46
C LEU A 343 -6.71 7.80 -18.50
N PHE A 344 -7.47 7.60 -17.41
CA PHE A 344 -7.29 6.45 -16.52
C PHE A 344 -7.40 5.12 -17.31
N LEU A 345 -8.47 4.97 -18.10
CA LEU A 345 -8.66 3.79 -18.95
C LEU A 345 -7.59 3.67 -20.04
N ALA A 346 -7.19 4.78 -20.65
CA ALA A 346 -6.12 4.78 -21.65
C ALA A 346 -4.77 4.35 -21.05
N CYS A 347 -4.41 4.81 -19.85
CA CYS A 347 -3.18 4.40 -19.16
C CYS A 347 -3.22 2.92 -18.76
N LEU A 348 -4.37 2.44 -18.29
CA LEU A 348 -4.59 1.02 -18.00
C LEU A 348 -4.42 0.15 -19.25
N GLY A 349 -5.03 0.57 -20.36
CA GLY A 349 -4.91 -0.09 -21.66
C GLY A 349 -3.47 -0.10 -22.14
N LEU A 350 -2.76 1.03 -22.06
CA LEU A 350 -1.34 1.13 -22.40
C LEU A 350 -0.50 0.11 -21.63
N GLY A 351 -0.58 0.10 -20.31
CA GLY A 351 0.22 -0.82 -19.49
C GLY A 351 -0.14 -2.29 -19.74
N THR A 352 -1.43 -2.59 -19.91
CA THR A 352 -1.92 -3.93 -20.26
C THR A 352 -1.36 -4.40 -21.61
N LEU A 353 -1.39 -3.54 -22.63
CA LEU A 353 -0.85 -3.83 -23.96
C LEU A 353 0.67 -4.00 -23.96
N VAL A 354 1.39 -3.15 -23.20
CA VAL A 354 2.84 -3.27 -23.06
C VAL A 354 3.21 -4.59 -22.37
N THR A 355 2.55 -4.96 -21.27
CA THR A 355 2.76 -6.26 -20.62
C THR A 355 2.49 -7.41 -21.58
N ALA A 356 1.32 -7.40 -22.24
CA ALA A 356 0.90 -8.48 -23.14
C ALA A 356 1.82 -8.63 -24.36
N GLY A 357 2.16 -7.50 -25.00
CA GLY A 357 3.07 -7.48 -26.14
C GLY A 357 4.47 -7.94 -25.76
N ALA A 358 5.02 -7.44 -24.65
CA ALA A 358 6.36 -7.82 -24.20
C ALA A 358 6.45 -9.33 -23.90
N ILE A 359 5.48 -9.89 -23.17
CA ILE A 359 5.53 -11.32 -22.82
C ILE A 359 5.24 -12.21 -24.03
N THR A 360 4.33 -11.81 -24.93
CA THR A 360 4.07 -12.55 -26.19
C THR A 360 5.32 -12.66 -27.05
N LEU A 361 6.13 -11.59 -27.11
CA LEU A 361 7.36 -11.55 -27.90
C LEU A 361 8.50 -12.37 -27.29
N VAL A 362 8.60 -12.41 -25.96
CA VAL A 362 9.75 -13.01 -25.26
C VAL A 362 9.51 -14.47 -24.86
N LYS A 363 8.25 -14.89 -24.66
CA LYS A 363 7.92 -16.25 -24.25
C LYS A 363 7.97 -17.22 -25.45
N PRO A 364 8.70 -18.35 -25.36
CA PRO A 364 8.67 -19.39 -26.40
C PRO A 364 7.33 -20.12 -26.40
N ASP A 365 7.12 -20.97 -27.40
CA ASP A 365 5.95 -21.84 -27.45
C ASP A 365 6.00 -22.86 -26.32
N PHE A 366 4.84 -23.27 -25.83
CA PHE A 366 4.78 -24.22 -24.72
C PHE A 366 5.09 -25.62 -25.25
N GLU A 367 6.19 -26.20 -24.78
CA GLU A 367 6.51 -27.60 -25.00
C GLU A 367 6.04 -28.40 -23.78
N GLU A 368 5.09 -29.32 -23.99
CA GLU A 368 4.65 -30.23 -22.96
C GLU A 368 5.83 -31.10 -22.53
N GLN A 369 6.26 -30.98 -21.28
CA GLN A 369 7.27 -31.88 -20.74
C GLN A 369 6.65 -33.27 -20.65
N VAL A 370 6.95 -34.12 -21.63
CA VAL A 370 6.58 -35.54 -21.59
C VAL A 370 7.13 -36.12 -20.28
N GLN A 371 6.23 -36.39 -19.34
CA GLN A 371 6.55 -37.21 -18.18
C GLN A 371 7.02 -38.55 -18.73
N ARG A 372 8.31 -38.81 -18.56
CA ARG A 372 8.89 -40.12 -18.85
C ARG A 372 8.49 -41.03 -17.70
N ASP A 373 7.23 -41.45 -17.70
CA ASP A 373 6.76 -42.58 -16.92
C ASP A 373 7.31 -43.84 -17.57
N ASP A 374 8.58 -44.14 -17.29
CA ASP A 374 9.15 -45.46 -17.55
C ASP A 374 8.61 -46.43 -16.47
N GLU A 375 7.49 -47.09 -16.76
CA GLU A 375 7.09 -48.39 -16.18
C GLU A 375 7.07 -49.44 -17.31
N PRO A 376 7.20 -50.78 -17.06
CA PRO A 376 7.56 -51.48 -15.83
C PRO A 376 8.78 -52.44 -16.01
N ALA A 377 9.44 -52.82 -14.92
CA ALA A 377 10.40 -53.93 -14.95
C ALA A 377 9.67 -55.23 -15.31
N ALA A 378 10.10 -55.84 -16.42
CA ALA A 378 9.53 -57.03 -16.99
C ALA A 378 9.46 -58.21 -16.00
N VAL A 379 8.29 -58.84 -15.96
CA VAL A 379 8.14 -60.23 -15.50
C VAL A 379 8.91 -61.11 -16.48
N THR A 380 10.00 -61.72 -16.03
CA THR A 380 10.57 -62.91 -16.67
C THR A 380 10.36 -64.08 -15.75
N THR A 381 9.33 -64.87 -16.05
CA THR A 381 9.32 -66.31 -15.78
C THR A 381 10.35 -66.95 -16.70
N ASP A 382 11.38 -67.55 -16.13
CA ASP A 382 11.86 -68.91 -16.42
C ASP A 382 13.00 -69.28 -15.45
#